data_AF-A0ABD6F0A7-F1
#
_entry.id   AF-A0ABD6F0A7-F1
#
_cell.length_a   1.000
_cell.length_b   1.000
_cell.length_c   1.000
_cell.angle_alpha   90.00
_cell.angle_beta   90.00
_cell.angle_gamma   90.00
#
_symmetry.space_group_name_H-M   'P 1'
#
loop_
_entity.id
_entity.type
_entity.pdbx_description
1 polymer ?
#
loop_
_entity_poly.entity_id
_entity_poly.type
_entity_poly.pdbx_seq_one_letter_code
_entity_poly.pdbx_strand_id
1 'polypeptide(L)'
;MASVNGKTIICTIHQPSSEVFEMFDRVLFLANGKIAFLGSPAEAVGFFSECGYMIPAHTNPADFYIQTLATIPGDEKKCIERARKITHAVRLVICYSHTTCKW
;
A
#
# COMPACT_ATOMS: atom_id res chain seq x y z
N MET A 1 -14.52 -8.13 -3.12
CA MET A 1 -15.34 -8.69 -2.01
C MET A 1 -16.55 -7.84 -1.60
N ALA A 2 -16.72 -6.61 -2.09
CA ALA A 2 -17.87 -5.76 -1.75
C ALA A 2 -18.97 -5.70 -2.84
N SER A 3 -18.62 -5.98 -4.11
CA SER A 3 -19.50 -5.69 -5.25
C SER A 3 -20.76 -6.54 -5.37
N VAL A 4 -20.89 -7.64 -4.62
CA VAL A 4 -21.96 -8.63 -4.88
C VAL A 4 -23.34 -8.17 -4.39
N ASN A 5 -23.42 -7.29 -3.38
CA ASN A 5 -24.69 -6.89 -2.74
C ASN A 5 -24.88 -5.37 -2.56
N GLY A 6 -24.11 -4.53 -3.24
CA GLY A 6 -24.21 -3.06 -3.11
C GLY A 6 -23.86 -2.54 -1.71
N LYS A 7 -23.01 -3.25 -0.97
CA LYS A 7 -22.58 -2.89 0.39
C LYS A 7 -21.13 -2.42 0.38
N THR A 8 -20.83 -1.35 1.11
CA THR A 8 -19.44 -0.94 1.38
C THR A 8 -18.94 -1.68 2.61
N ILE A 9 -17.84 -2.42 2.46
CA ILE A 9 -17.17 -3.12 3.56
C ILE A 9 -15.81 -2.49 3.76
N ILE A 10 -15.53 -2.05 4.99
CA ILE A 10 -14.22 -1.57 5.43
C ILE A 10 -13.78 -2.47 6.56
N CYS A 11 -12.61 -3.07 6.42
CA CYS A 11 -12.03 -3.91 7.46
C CYS A 11 -10.52 -3.69 7.54
N THR A 12 -9.94 -3.98 8.69
CA THR A 12 -8.51 -4.09 8.88
C THR A 12 -8.16 -5.56 8.99
N ILE A 13 -7.17 -6.01 8.23
CA ILE A 13 -6.66 -7.38 8.31
C ILE A 13 -5.19 -7.32 8.66
N HIS A 14 -4.82 -8.05 9.71
CA HIS A 14 -3.42 -8.34 9.99
C HIS A 14 -3.02 -9.57 9.16
N GLN A 15 -2.09 -9.37 8.22
CA GLN A 15 -1.45 -10.43 7.43
C GLN A 15 -2.45 -11.31 6.64
N PRO A 16 -3.12 -10.75 5.61
CA PRO A 16 -3.95 -11.57 4.73
C PRO A 16 -3.09 -12.56 3.95
N SER A 17 -3.65 -13.74 3.66
CA SER A 17 -3.07 -14.62 2.65
C SER A 17 -3.08 -13.95 1.27
N SER A 18 -2.23 -14.39 0.35
CA SER A 18 -2.19 -13.86 -1.02
C SER A 18 -3.57 -13.93 -1.70
N GLU A 19 -4.29 -15.04 -1.53
CA GLU A 19 -5.64 -15.23 -2.08
C GLU A 19 -6.61 -14.18 -1.53
N VAL A 20 -6.64 -13.97 -0.22
CA VAL A 20 -7.51 -12.96 0.41
C VAL A 20 -7.11 -11.54 -0.03
N PHE A 21 -5.81 -11.27 -0.18
CA PHE A 21 -5.32 -9.98 -0.66
C PHE A 21 -5.83 -9.67 -2.08
N GLU A 22 -5.81 -10.65 -2.98
CA GLU A 22 -6.27 -10.51 -4.37
C GLU A 22 -7.79 -10.32 -4.48
N MET A 23 -8.57 -10.75 -3.49
CA MET A 23 -10.02 -10.61 -3.48
C MET A 23 -10.52 -9.18 -3.14
N PHE A 24 -9.62 -8.29 -2.72
CA PHE A 24 -9.97 -6.91 -2.40
C PHE A 24 -10.13 -6.05 -3.64
N ASP A 25 -11.23 -5.28 -3.67
CA ASP A 25 -11.49 -4.30 -4.72
C ASP A 25 -10.51 -3.12 -4.61
N ARG A 26 -10.19 -2.72 -3.37
CA ARG A 26 -9.17 -1.72 -3.02
C ARG A 26 -8.48 -2.09 -1.72
N VAL A 27 -7.20 -1.74 -1.61
CA VAL A 27 -6.34 -1.90 -0.45
C VAL A 27 -5.74 -0.56 -0.04
N LEU A 28 -5.69 -0.32 1.26
CA LEU A 28 -5.09 0.86 1.87
C LEU A 28 -3.90 0.40 2.72
N PHE A 29 -2.69 0.81 2.35
CA PHE A 29 -1.52 0.63 3.19
C PHE A 29 -1.21 1.92 3.95
N LEU A 30 -0.96 1.78 5.26
CA LEU A 30 -0.58 2.89 6.15
C LEU A 30 0.83 2.66 6.69
N ALA A 31 1.60 3.73 6.77
CA ALA A 31 2.91 3.73 7.42
C ALA A 31 3.10 5.04 8.19
N ASN A 32 3.46 4.94 9.47
CA ASN A 32 3.69 6.09 10.36
C ASN A 32 2.54 7.13 10.31
N GLY A 33 1.29 6.66 10.35
CA GLY A 33 0.09 7.50 10.33
C GLY A 33 -0.23 8.16 8.97
N LYS A 34 0.48 7.79 7.90
CA LYS A 34 0.28 8.33 6.55
C LYS A 34 -0.12 7.24 5.57
N ILE A 35 -0.84 7.64 4.52
CA ILE A 35 -1.19 6.78 3.40
C ILE A 35 0.09 6.46 2.63
N ALA A 36 0.43 5.18 2.58
CA ALA A 36 1.55 4.63 1.84
C ALA A 36 1.14 4.05 0.49
N PHE A 37 -0.15 3.71 0.31
CA PHE A 37 -0.78 3.37 -0.98
C PHE A 37 -2.30 3.27 -0.82
N LEU A 38 -3.05 3.62 -1.86
CA LEU A 38 -4.49 3.37 -1.96
C LEU A 38 -4.86 3.05 -3.42
N GLY A 39 -5.35 1.84 -3.67
CA GLY A 39 -5.68 1.36 -5.01
C GLY A 39 -6.03 -0.13 -5.00
N SER A 40 -6.19 -0.75 -6.16
CA SER A 40 -6.36 -2.19 -6.29
C SER A 40 -5.06 -2.96 -5.98
N PRO A 41 -5.14 -4.27 -5.66
CA PRO A 41 -3.96 -5.12 -5.49
C PRO A 41 -2.99 -5.09 -6.69
N ALA A 42 -3.52 -5.05 -7.91
CA ALA A 42 -2.70 -4.98 -9.13
C ALA A 42 -1.95 -3.65 -9.27
N GLU A 43 -2.62 -2.53 -8.97
CA GLU A 43 -1.98 -1.21 -8.96
C GLU A 43 -0.88 -1.11 -7.90
N ALA A 44 -1.02 -1.83 -6.77
CA ALA A 44 0.02 -1.88 -5.74
C ALA A 44 1.33 -2.46 -6.33
N VAL A 45 1.24 -3.52 -7.13
CA VAL A 45 2.42 -4.15 -7.77
C VAL A 45 3.18 -3.15 -8.63
N GLY A 46 2.48 -2.38 -9.47
CA GLY A 46 3.09 -1.34 -10.29
C GLY A 46 3.73 -0.25 -9.42
N PHE A 47 2.98 0.31 -8.48
CA PHE A 47 3.43 1.40 -7.63
C PHE A 47 4.68 1.05 -6.79
N PHE A 48 4.67 -0.11 -6.13
CA PHE A 48 5.81 -0.52 -5.32
C PHE A 48 7.03 -0.87 -6.18
N SER A 49 6.83 -1.43 -7.38
CA SER A 49 7.92 -1.67 -8.34
C SER A 49 8.56 -0.37 -8.81
N GLU A 50 7.77 0.67 -9.13
CA GLU A 50 8.28 2.01 -9.47
C GLU A 50 9.04 2.66 -8.31
N CYS A 51 8.65 2.36 -7.07
CA CYS A 51 9.38 2.77 -5.86
C CYS A 51 10.67 1.95 -5.62
N GLY A 52 10.97 0.95 -6.45
CA GLY A 52 12.15 0.09 -6.35
C GLY A 52 11.96 -1.17 -5.50
N TYR A 53 10.72 -1.54 -5.18
CA TYR A 53 10.38 -2.72 -4.36
C TYR A 53 9.64 -3.76 -5.19
N MET A 54 10.41 -4.53 -5.96
CA MET A 54 9.87 -5.67 -6.71
C MET A 54 9.60 -6.85 -5.76
N ILE A 55 8.46 -7.49 -5.93
CA ILE A 55 8.10 -8.68 -5.14
C ILE A 55 8.99 -9.85 -5.55
N PRO A 56 9.69 -10.53 -4.62
CA PRO A 56 10.43 -11.74 -4.93
C PRO A 56 9.50 -12.89 -5.34
N ALA A 57 10.03 -13.84 -6.11
CA ALA A 57 9.27 -15.04 -6.50
C ALA A 57 8.72 -15.78 -5.27
N HIS A 58 7.50 -16.32 -5.40
CA HIS A 58 6.82 -17.09 -4.35
C HIS A 58 6.63 -16.34 -3.00
N THR A 59 6.61 -15.01 -3.03
CA THR A 59 6.35 -14.18 -1.84
C THR A 59 4.93 -13.65 -1.85
N ASN A 60 4.27 -13.65 -0.69
CA ASN A 60 2.97 -12.99 -0.53
C ASN A 60 3.13 -11.48 -0.71
N PRO A 61 2.45 -10.86 -1.70
CA PRO A 61 2.52 -9.42 -1.93
C PRO A 61 2.15 -8.59 -0.69
N ALA A 62 1.11 -8.98 0.04
CA ALA A 62 0.64 -8.24 1.20
C ALA A 62 1.71 -8.21 2.30
N ASP A 63 2.32 -9.35 2.59
CA ASP A 63 3.39 -9.45 3.58
C ASP A 63 4.61 -8.64 3.15
N PHE A 64 4.99 -8.72 1.87
CA PHE A 64 6.12 -7.96 1.34
C PHE A 64 5.93 -6.44 1.51
N TYR A 65 4.75 -5.92 1.18
CA TYR A 65 4.46 -4.49 1.36
C TYR A 65 4.41 -4.08 2.83
N ILE A 66 3.79 -4.89 3.69
CA ILE A 66 3.76 -4.64 5.13
C ILE A 66 5.17 -4.61 5.71
N GLN A 67 6.03 -5.56 5.36
CA GLN A 67 7.43 -5.61 5.79
C GLN A 67 8.26 -4.43 5.26
N THR A 68 8.00 -4.02 4.02
CA THR A 68 8.63 -2.83 3.41
C THR A 68 8.22 -1.55 4.15
N LEU A 69 7.01 -1.48 4.68
CA LEU A 69 6.51 -0.31 5.41
C LEU A 69 6.77 -0.37 6.92
N ALA A 70 7.08 -1.55 7.46
CA ALA A 70 7.30 -1.76 8.87
C ALA A 70 8.57 -1.05 9.37
N THR A 71 8.50 -0.59 10.62
CA THR A 71 9.64 -0.06 11.37
C THR A 71 10.23 -1.17 12.23
N ILE A 72 11.52 -1.43 12.07
CA ILE A 72 12.25 -2.46 12.82
C ILE A 72 13.06 -1.78 13.92
N PRO A 73 13.01 -2.28 15.18
CA PRO A 73 13.85 -1.78 16.26
C PRO A 73 15.34 -1.83 15.90
N GLY A 74 16.08 -0.78 16.23
CA GLY A 74 17.52 -0.67 15.93
C GLY A 74 17.85 0.00 14.58
N ASP A 75 16.91 0.02 13.62
CA ASP A 75 17.08 0.67 12.31
C ASP A 75 15.95 1.68 12.01
N GLU A 76 15.34 2.24 13.05
CA GLU A 76 14.16 3.11 12.96
C GLU A 76 14.35 4.27 11.97
N LYS A 77 15.49 4.97 12.04
CA LYS A 77 15.78 6.10 11.14
C LYS A 77 15.72 5.68 9.66
N LYS A 78 16.28 4.52 9.31
CA LYS A 78 16.26 4.01 7.93
C LYS A 78 14.85 3.61 7.51
N CYS A 79 14.11 2.93 8.40
CA CYS A 79 12.75 2.48 8.13
C CYS A 79 11.78 3.65 7.94
N ILE A 80 11.87 4.67 8.80
CA ILE A 80 11.08 5.89 8.71
C ILE A 80 11.40 6.63 7.40
N GLU A 81 12.67 6.74 7.02
CA GLU A 81 13.06 7.40 5.77
C GLU A 81 12.54 6.62 4.55
N ARG A 82 12.60 5.28 4.58
CA ARG A 82 12.01 4.41 3.55
C ARG A 82 10.51 4.65 3.41
N ALA A 83 9.77 4.56 4.51
CA ALA A 83 8.32 4.81 4.53
C ALA A 83 7.99 6.26 4.09
N ARG A 84 8.82 7.24 4.45
CA ARG A 84 8.66 8.64 4.04
C ARG A 84 8.78 8.80 2.53
N LYS A 85 9.74 8.13 1.89
CA LYS A 85 9.90 8.15 0.43
C LYS A 85 8.67 7.59 -0.28
N ILE A 86 8.18 6.43 0.17
CA ILE A 86 7.00 5.77 -0.41
C ILE A 86 5.74 6.63 -0.23
N THR A 87 5.49 7.13 0.99
CA THR A 87 4.33 8.00 1.27
C THR A 87 4.38 9.33 0.53
N HIS A 88 5.57 9.88 0.23
CA HIS A 88 5.70 11.05 -0.65
C HIS A 88 5.43 10.72 -2.13
N ALA A 89 5.87 9.55 -2.62
CA ALA A 89 5.58 9.12 -3.99
C ALA A 89 4.07 9.00 -4.23
N VAL A 90 3.31 8.45 -3.28
CA VAL A 90 1.83 8.42 -3.35
C VAL A 90 1.24 9.81 -3.50
N ARG A 91 1.72 10.80 -2.74
CA ARG A 91 1.21 12.17 -2.85
C ARG A 91 1.45 12.77 -4.22
N LEU A 92 2.60 12.48 -4.84
CA LEU A 92 2.85 12.94 -6.20
C LEU A 92 1.85 12.31 -7.16
N VAL A 93 1.62 10.99 -7.09
CA VAL A 93 0.65 10.31 -7.97
C VAL A 93 -0.77 10.84 -7.76
N ILE A 94 -1.21 11.03 -6.51
CA ILE A 94 -2.54 11.58 -6.19
C ILE A 94 -2.66 13.03 -6.66
N CYS A 95 -1.65 13.88 -6.43
CA CYS A 95 -1.67 15.27 -6.85
C CYS A 95 -1.59 15.44 -8.38
N TYR A 96 -0.84 14.59 -9.10
CA TYR A 96 -0.78 14.61 -10.56
C TYR A 96 -2.07 14.08 -11.20
N SER A 97 -2.76 13.16 -10.53
CA SER A 97 -4.08 12.65 -10.97
C SER A 97 -5.23 13.63 -10.67
N HIS A 98 -5.00 14.64 -9.82
CA HIS A 98 -5.98 15.66 -9.45
C HIS A 98 -5.40 17.06 -9.69
N THR A 99 -5.33 17.46 -10.95
CA THR A 99 -5.06 18.86 -11.37
C THR A 99 -6.18 19.85 -11.04
N THR A 100 -7.21 19.46 -10.27
CA THR A 100 -8.27 20.37 -9.81
C THR A 100 -8.83 19.91 -8.47
N CYS A 101 -8.19 20.29 -7.37
CA CYS A 101 -8.88 20.70 -6.15
C CYS A 101 -7.84 21.34 -5.22
N LYS A 102 -7.65 22.65 -5.43
CA LYS A 102 -7.14 23.53 -4.39
C LYS A 102 -8.25 23.67 -3.36
N TRP A 103 -7.94 23.40 -2.09
CA TRP A 103 -8.73 23.92 -0.98
C TRP A 103 -8.58 25.43 -0.91
#